data_AF-A0A3P7C400-F1
#
_entry.id   AF-A0A3P7C400-F1
#
_cell.length_a   1.000
_cell.length_b   1.000
_cell.length_c   1.000
_cell.angle_alpha   90.00
_cell.angle_beta   90.00
_cell.angle_gamma   90.00
#
_symmetry.space_group_name_H-M   'P 1'
#
loop_
_entity.id
_entity.type
_entity.pdbx_description
1 polymer ?
#
loop_
_entity_poly.entity_id
_entity_poly.type
_entity_poly.pdbx_seq_one_letter_code
_entity_poly.pdbx_strand_id
1 'polypeptide(L)'
;MAVPVVGGNALLTAKGLVDRTVTVCEEETALSILRLIEMEKAVVEGGGAVGLAALIGNRLPELQGKRVVSILTGGNIDTTVLGRTIERGLAVDGRLIRLEVVVSDRPGGRYHKVHVRNICMYIL
;
A
#
# COMPACT_ATOMS: atom_id res chain seq x y z
N MET A 1 8.81 5.25 4.27
CA MET A 1 9.93 5.38 5.24
C MET A 1 11.00 6.24 4.60
N ALA A 2 11.54 7.23 5.32
CA ALA A 2 12.51 8.18 4.78
C ALA A 2 13.76 8.25 5.66
N VAL A 3 14.48 7.13 5.75
CA VAL A 3 15.78 7.08 6.43
C VAL A 3 16.85 6.97 5.36
N PRO A 4 17.70 8.00 5.15
CA PRO A 4 18.68 8.01 4.06
C PRO A 4 19.86 7.06 4.30
N VAL A 5 20.15 6.75 5.57
CA VAL A 5 21.28 5.89 5.97
C VAL A 5 20.84 4.97 7.10
N VAL A 6 21.08 3.67 6.96
CA VAL A 6 20.81 2.67 8.00
C VAL A 6 21.60 2.96 9.28
N GLY A 7 20.99 2.75 10.44
CA GLY A 7 21.68 2.93 11.73
C GLY A 7 22.82 1.93 11.92
N GLY A 8 23.99 2.41 12.36
CA GLY A 8 25.21 1.60 12.49
C GLY A 8 25.04 0.38 13.42
N ASN A 9 24.42 0.56 14.58
CA ASN A 9 24.18 -0.55 15.52
C ASN A 9 23.26 -1.61 14.92
N ALA A 10 22.14 -1.19 14.32
CA ALA A 10 21.18 -2.11 13.70
C ALA A 10 21.82 -2.91 12.55
N LEU A 11 22.63 -2.25 11.72
CA LEU A 11 23.37 -2.89 10.64
C LEU A 11 24.38 -3.92 11.17
N LEU A 12 25.12 -3.56 12.21
CA LEU A 12 26.09 -4.47 12.85
C LEU A 12 25.41 -5.67 13.49
N THR A 13 24.26 -5.47 14.16
CA THR A 13 23.46 -6.57 14.73
C THR A 13 22.92 -7.51 13.66
N ALA A 14 22.44 -6.97 12.53
CA ALA A 14 21.91 -7.77 11.43
C ALA A 14 23.00 -8.56 10.67
N LYS A 15 24.26 -8.17 10.78
CA LYS A 15 25.37 -8.75 10.01
C LYS A 15 25.53 -10.23 10.34
N GLY A 16 25.37 -11.08 9.32
CA GLY A 16 25.46 -12.54 9.45
C GLY A 16 24.19 -13.22 9.98
N LEU A 17 23.13 -12.46 10.31
CA LEU A 17 21.81 -12.99 10.67
C LEU A 17 20.78 -12.85 9.54
N VAL A 18 21.05 -12.00 8.56
CA VAL A 18 20.17 -11.73 7.42
C VAL A 18 20.66 -12.48 6.19
N ASP A 19 19.89 -13.46 5.73
CA ASP A 19 20.18 -14.20 4.49
C ASP A 19 19.92 -13.36 3.24
N ARG A 20 18.85 -12.54 3.28
CA ARG A 20 18.38 -11.79 2.12
C ARG A 20 17.66 -10.50 2.53
N THR A 21 17.81 -9.48 1.69
CA THR A 21 17.00 -8.27 1.72
C THR A 21 16.17 -8.19 0.44
N VAL A 22 14.93 -7.73 0.56
CA VAL A 22 14.02 -7.53 -0.58
C VAL A 22 13.36 -6.16 -0.46
N THR A 23 13.05 -5.59 -1.62
CA THR A 23 12.33 -4.31 -1.72
C THR A 23 10.88 -4.57 -2.07
N VAL A 24 9.99 -3.75 -1.50
CA VAL A 24 8.57 -3.73 -1.80
C VAL A 24 8.17 -2.34 -2.27
N CYS A 25 7.19 -2.24 -3.16
CA CYS A 25 6.65 -0.96 -3.58
C CYS A 25 5.55 -0.48 -2.64
N GLU A 26 5.14 0.78 -2.82
CA GLU A 26 4.11 1.40 -1.99
C GLU A 26 2.73 0.75 -2.23
N GLU A 27 2.44 0.29 -3.45
CA GLU A 27 1.20 -0.42 -3.78
C GLU A 27 1.07 -1.74 -3.01
N GLU A 28 2.14 -2.54 -2.98
CA GLU A 28 2.21 -3.78 -2.21
C GLU A 28 2.05 -3.50 -0.70
N THR A 29 2.65 -2.41 -0.22
CA THR A 29 2.54 -1.97 1.17
C THR A 29 1.11 -1.54 1.51
N ALA A 30 0.46 -0.76 0.66
CA ALA A 30 -0.93 -0.32 0.84
C ALA A 30 -1.90 -1.50 0.84
N LEU A 31 -1.73 -2.43 -0.12
CA LEU A 31 -2.52 -3.66 -0.17
C LEU A 31 -2.30 -4.53 1.08
N SER A 32 -1.06 -4.62 1.56
CA SER A 32 -0.75 -5.33 2.80
C SER A 32 -1.44 -4.73 4.02
N ILE A 33 -1.43 -3.40 4.17
CA ILE A 33 -2.15 -2.71 5.26
C ILE A 33 -3.65 -2.98 5.16
N LEU A 34 -4.22 -2.88 3.96
CA LEU A 34 -5.64 -3.19 3.74
C LEU A 34 -5.97 -4.62 4.20
N ARG A 35 -5.17 -5.62 3.82
CA ARG A 35 -5.38 -7.01 4.23
C ARG A 35 -5.25 -7.24 5.73
N LEU A 36 -4.29 -6.61 6.40
CA LEU A 36 -4.14 -6.69 7.85
C LEU A 36 -5.37 -6.15 8.59
N ILE A 37 -5.95 -5.07 8.08
CA ILE A 37 -7.18 -4.50 8.66
C ILE A 37 -8.39 -5.41 8.38
N GLU A 38 -8.52 -5.91 7.15
CA GLU A 38 -9.68 -6.72 6.75
C GLU A 38 -9.69 -8.08 7.45
N MET A 39 -8.55 -8.76 7.49
CA MET A 39 -8.42 -10.15 7.94
C MET A 39 -8.07 -10.25 9.42
N GLU A 40 -7.05 -9.50 9.86
CA GLU A 40 -6.48 -9.63 11.21
C GLU A 40 -6.99 -8.54 12.19
N LYS A 41 -7.75 -7.56 11.69
CA LYS A 41 -8.21 -6.38 12.45
C LYS A 41 -7.03 -5.60 13.08
N ALA A 42 -5.86 -5.70 12.46
CA ALA A 42 -4.64 -5.07 12.93
C ALA A 42 -4.41 -3.75 12.18
N VAL A 43 -4.21 -2.67 12.94
CA VAL A 43 -3.80 -1.37 12.40
C VAL A 43 -2.28 -1.27 12.47
N VAL A 44 -1.65 -1.13 11.30
CA VAL A 44 -0.19 -1.21 11.14
C VAL A 44 0.27 -0.04 10.28
N GLU A 45 1.43 0.53 10.61
CA GLU A 45 2.06 1.55 9.77
C GLU A 45 2.76 0.94 8.55
N GLY A 46 3.15 1.78 7.58
CA GLY A 46 3.86 1.35 6.36
C GLY A 46 5.02 0.38 6.64
N GLY A 47 5.94 0.78 7.52
CA GLY A 47 7.10 -0.04 7.88
C GLY A 47 6.76 -1.36 8.57
N GLY A 48 5.69 -1.41 9.36
CA GLY A 48 5.25 -2.63 10.03
C GLY A 48 4.57 -3.63 9.09
N ALA A 49 4.09 -3.18 7.92
CA ALA A 49 3.38 -4.02 6.97
C ALA A 49 4.29 -4.64 5.88
N VAL A 50 5.55 -4.20 5.76
CA VAL A 50 6.43 -4.59 4.63
C VAL A 50 6.71 -6.10 4.54
N GLY A 51 6.67 -6.81 5.67
CA GLY A 51 6.85 -8.26 5.70
C GLY A 51 5.75 -9.00 4.93
N LEU A 52 4.49 -8.64 5.19
CA LEU A 52 3.35 -9.19 4.46
C LEU A 52 3.30 -8.65 3.01
N ALA A 53 3.68 -7.39 2.79
CA ALA A 53 3.80 -6.83 1.44
C ALA A 53 4.74 -7.64 0.54
N ALA A 54 5.88 -8.10 1.08
CA ALA A 54 6.81 -8.93 0.33
C ALA A 54 6.23 -10.29 -0.05
N LEU A 55 5.37 -10.86 0.80
CA LEU A 55 4.68 -12.13 0.52
C LEU A 55 3.59 -11.93 -0.54
N ILE A 56 2.77 -10.88 -0.42
CA ILE A 56 1.70 -10.57 -1.39
C ILE A 56 2.30 -10.22 -2.76
N GLY A 57 3.40 -9.46 -2.79
CA GLY A 57 4.14 -9.10 -4.00
C GLY A 57 4.97 -10.24 -4.59
N ASN A 58 4.85 -11.47 -4.05
CA ASN A 58 5.57 -12.65 -4.49
C ASN A 58 7.10 -12.43 -4.60
N ARG A 59 7.68 -11.66 -3.66
CA ARG A 59 9.12 -11.36 -3.63
C ARG A 59 9.97 -12.51 -3.09
N LEU A 60 9.31 -13.46 -2.42
CA LEU A 60 9.90 -14.60 -1.73
C LEU A 60 9.20 -15.91 -2.15
N PRO A 61 9.23 -16.29 -3.45
CA PRO A 61 8.56 -17.49 -3.95
C PRO A 61 9.03 -18.79 -3.25
N GLU A 62 10.26 -18.81 -2.74
CA GLU A 62 10.84 -19.93 -1.99
C GLU A 62 10.14 -20.22 -0.64
N LEU A 63 9.28 -19.30 -0.18
CA LEU A 63 8.49 -19.44 1.04
C LEU A 63 7.09 -20.03 0.81
N GLN A 64 6.69 -20.24 -0.45
CA GLN A 64 5.37 -20.77 -0.76
C GLN A 64 5.15 -22.14 -0.12
N GLY A 65 4.01 -22.33 0.54
CA GLY A 65 3.65 -23.57 1.25
C GLY A 65 4.39 -23.80 2.57
N LYS A 66 5.29 -22.90 2.98
CA LYS A 66 6.00 -22.98 4.27
C LYS A 66 5.21 -22.24 5.36
N ARG A 67 5.51 -22.59 6.62
CA ARG A 67 5.06 -21.81 7.78
C ARG A 67 5.98 -20.60 7.93
N VAL A 68 5.44 -19.41 7.72
CA VAL A 68 6.17 -18.14 7.74
C VAL A 68 5.62 -17.27 8.86
N VAL A 69 6.51 -16.63 9.61
CA VAL A 69 6.14 -15.62 10.61
C VAL A 69 6.54 -14.25 10.07
N SER A 70 5.57 -13.36 9.91
CA SER A 70 5.81 -11.95 9.59
C SER A 70 5.67 -11.11 10.85
N ILE A 71 6.69 -10.34 11.19
CA ILE A 71 6.69 -9.48 12.37
C ILE A 71 6.06 -8.13 12.00
N LEU A 72 5.03 -7.72 12.75
CA LEU A 72 4.40 -6.40 12.63
C LEU A 72 5.04 -5.47 13.65
N THR A 73 5.86 -4.53 13.19
CA THR A 73 6.76 -3.74 14.08
C THR A 73 6.18 -2.43 14.58
N GLY A 74 5.06 -1.94 14.03
CA GLY A 74 4.49 -0.65 14.44
C GLY A 74 3.04 -0.43 14.02
N GLY A 75 2.30 0.32 14.83
CA GLY A 75 0.86 0.60 14.66
C GLY A 75 0.48 2.06 14.86
N ASN A 76 1.45 2.97 14.92
CA ASN A 76 1.21 4.40 15.16
C ASN A 76 0.95 5.16 13.85
N ILE A 77 -0.15 4.83 13.19
CA ILE A 77 -0.57 5.46 11.94
C ILE A 77 -1.70 6.46 12.21
N ASP A 78 -1.51 7.70 11.75
CA ASP A 78 -2.56 8.73 11.80
C ASP A 78 -3.76 8.34 10.93
N THR A 79 -4.97 8.68 11.37
CA THR A 79 -6.22 8.29 10.70
C THR A 79 -6.33 8.85 9.27
N THR A 80 -5.75 10.01 9.00
CA THR A 80 -5.70 10.61 7.65
C THR A 80 -4.76 9.83 6.73
N VAL A 81 -3.63 9.37 7.26
CA VAL A 81 -2.68 8.52 6.51
C VAL A 81 -3.29 7.14 6.29
N LEU A 82 -3.93 6.57 7.30
CA LEU A 82 -4.65 5.31 7.23
C LEU A 82 -5.76 5.36 6.17
N GLY A 83 -6.60 6.38 6.18
CA GLY A 83 -7.69 6.55 5.20
C GLY A 83 -7.17 6.59 3.75
N ARG A 84 -6.14 7.40 3.48
CA ARG A 84 -5.51 7.45 2.15
C ARG A 84 -4.87 6.12 1.74
N THR A 85 -4.27 5.41 2.69
CA THR A 85 -3.66 4.11 2.44
C THR A 85 -4.72 3.06 2.12
N ILE A 86 -5.87 3.09 2.80
CA ILE A 86 -7.02 2.24 2.51
C ILE A 86 -7.54 2.52 1.10
N GLU A 87 -7.72 3.79 0.72
CA GLU A 87 -8.14 4.14 -0.65
C GLU A 87 -7.16 3.61 -1.71
N ARG A 88 -5.85 3.80 -1.50
CA ARG A 88 -4.80 3.26 -2.38
C ARG A 88 -4.85 1.73 -2.45
N GLY A 89 -4.97 1.06 -1.31
CA GLY A 89 -5.11 -0.39 -1.24
C GLY A 89 -6.35 -0.89 -1.99
N LEU A 90 -7.50 -0.23 -1.82
CA LEU A 90 -8.73 -0.58 -2.53
C LEU A 90 -8.62 -0.34 -4.04
N ALA A 91 -7.88 0.68 -4.47
CA ALA A 91 -7.62 0.94 -5.88
C ALA A 91 -6.73 -0.14 -6.49
N VAL A 92 -5.65 -0.53 -5.80
CA VAL A 92 -4.76 -1.63 -6.21
C VAL A 92 -5.52 -2.97 -6.24
N ASP A 93 -6.44 -3.19 -5.30
CA ASP A 93 -7.31 -4.37 -5.24
C ASP A 93 -8.45 -4.34 -6.29
N GLY A 94 -8.50 -3.32 -7.16
CA GLY A 94 -9.52 -3.17 -8.19
C GLY A 94 -10.93 -2.86 -7.66
N ARG A 95 -11.05 -2.49 -6.39
CA ARG A 95 -12.32 -2.23 -5.68
C ARG A 95 -12.67 -0.75 -5.58
N LEU A 96 -11.76 0.13 -5.97
CA LEU A 96 -11.99 1.56 -6.01
C LEU A 96 -11.49 2.13 -7.33
N ILE A 97 -12.37 2.86 -8.02
CA ILE A 97 -12.04 3.60 -9.23
C ILE A 97 -12.46 5.05 -9.00
N ARG A 98 -11.56 5.99 -9.28
CA ARG A 98 -11.85 7.41 -9.21
C ARG A 98 -11.93 7.99 -10.62
N LEU A 99 -13.05 8.63 -10.94
CA LEU A 99 -13.28 9.27 -12.23
C LEU A 99 -13.36 10.77 -12.01
N GLU A 100 -12.61 11.54 -12.81
CA GLU A 100 -12.69 13.00 -12.81
C GLU A 100 -13.37 13.47 -14.09
N VAL A 101 -14.54 14.08 -13.91
CA VAL A 101 -15.43 14.45 -15.00
C VAL A 101 -15.74 15.93 -14.90
N VAL A 102 -15.55 16.65 -16.01
CA VAL A 102 -15.92 18.07 -16.09
C VAL A 102 -17.23 18.20 -16.85
N VAL A 103 -18.25 18.66 -16.14
CA VAL A 103 -19.58 18.91 -16.72
C VAL A 103 -19.70 20.41 -16.98
N SER A 104 -20.01 20.77 -18.22
CA SER A 104 -20.24 22.18 -18.58
C SER A 104 -21.61 22.61 -18.09
N ASP A 105 -21.65 23.54 -17.14
CA ASP A 105 -22.91 24.12 -16.64
C ASP A 105 -23.29 25.36 -17.48
N ARG A 106 -24.28 25.21 -18.36
CA ARG A 106 -24.83 26.30 -19.20
C ARG A 106 -26.35 26.33 -19.08
N PRO A 107 -26.97 27.49 -18.77
CA PRO A 107 -28.42 27.63 -18.74
C PRO A 107 -29.04 27.24 -20.10
N GLY A 108 -29.97 26.29 -20.12
CA GLY A 108 -30.62 25.78 -21.35
C GLY A 108 -29.82 24.74 -22.14
N GLY A 109 -28.63 24.36 -21.70
CA GLY A 109 -27.82 23.31 -22.33
C GLY A 109 -28.31 21.92 -21.94
N ARG A 110 -28.79 21.13 -22.92
CA ARG A 110 -29.11 19.71 -22.71
C ARG A 110 -27.89 18.99 -22.12
N TYR A 111 -28.05 18.26 -21.01
CA TYR A 111 -27.03 17.49 -20.25
C TYR A 111 -26.27 16.39 -21.05
N HIS A 112 -26.31 16.41 -22.38
CA HIS A 112 -25.83 15.33 -23.24
C HIS A 112 -24.32 15.34 -23.54
N LYS A 113 -23.54 16.29 -23.01
CA LYS A 113 -22.09 16.35 -23.23
C LYS A 113 -21.33 16.30 -21.90
N VAL A 114 -21.16 15.06 -21.42
CA VAL A 114 -20.20 14.74 -20.36
C VAL A 114 -18.83 14.58 -21.02
N HIS A 115 -17.89 15.48 -20.72
CA HIS A 115 -16.51 15.34 -21.20
C HIS A 115 -15.66 14.77 -20.07
N VAL A 116 -15.36 13.48 -20.18
CA VAL A 116 -14.39 12.83 -19.28
C VAL A 116 -13.02 13.38 -19.66
N ARG A 117 -12.47 14.26 -18.83
CA ARG A 117 -11.15 14.86 -19.07
C ARG A 117 -10.03 13.87 -18.77
N ASN A 118 -10.21 13.04 -17.74
CA ASN A 118 -9.26 12.00 -17.37
C ASN A 118 -9.98 10.81 -16.73
N ILE A 119 -9.79 9.62 -17.29
CA ILE A 119 -9.88 8.38 -16.51
C ILE A 119 -8.52 8.24 -15.86
N CYS A 120 -8.35 8.91 -14.73
CA CYS A 120 -7.17 8.69 -13.93
C CYS A 120 -7.39 7.43 -13.11
N MET A 121 -6.95 6.30 -13.67
CA MET A 121 -6.57 5.13 -12.88
C MET A 121 -5.28 5.49 -12.12
N TYR A 122 -5.33 6.52 -11.26
CA TYR A 122 -4.26 6.77 -10.31
C TYR A 122 -4.31 5.57 -9.37
N ILE A 123 -3.41 4.63 -9.62
CA ILE A 123 -2.67 4.00 -8.55
C ILE A 123 -2.04 5.20 -7.82
N LEU A 124 -2.75 5.72 -6.81
CA LEU A 124 -2.19 6.67 -5.83
C LEU A 124 -0.88 6.11 -5.29
#